data_AF-A0A9P6ZHA9-F1
#
_entry.id   AF-A0A9P6ZHA9-F1
#
_cell.length_a   1.000
_cell.length_b   1.000
_cell.length_c   1.000
_cell.angle_alpha   90.00
_cell.angle_beta   90.00
_cell.angle_gamma   90.00
#
_symmetry.space_group_name_H-M   'P 1'
#
loop_
_entity.id
_entity.type
_entity.pdbx_description
1 polymer ?
#
loop_
_entity_poly.entity_id
_entity_poly.type
_entity_poly.pdbx_seq_one_letter_code
_entity_poly.pdbx_strand_id
1 'polypeptide(L)'
;MMLKAEKPPSLDRNFSGKETIHKHSDKPRHPGNIIGILRKMIETTRPDSVQNSAIKNSAINYLCIIADHEDIHQAMIGVGIIELLLLCLESTDVDIRALNSVLEKIASCELLRSEIMKNGKILAEMLSSQDPVKLLRVAATLDSLSSHGEIRQIVQEMPEYKNLAEDALHYLYPHHHPHEHDLYTSASQAIKSIIWAFNAYNTKEKGRAYTK
;
A
#
# COMPACT_ATOMS: atom_id res chain seq x y z
N MET A 1 -29.50 42.72 79.01
CA MET A 1 -29.64 43.41 77.71
C MET A 1 -29.26 42.43 76.62
N MET A 2 -30.24 41.92 75.88
CA MET A 2 -30.06 40.95 74.79
C MET A 2 -29.95 41.69 73.47
N LEU A 3 -28.81 41.56 72.79
CA LEU A 3 -28.59 42.07 71.43
C LEU A 3 -29.14 41.04 70.43
N LYS A 4 -30.16 41.44 69.68
CA LYS A 4 -30.75 40.66 68.58
C LYS A 4 -29.76 40.61 67.41
N ALA A 5 -29.47 39.40 66.93
CA ALA A 5 -28.69 39.18 65.71
C ALA A 5 -29.58 39.41 64.47
N GLU A 6 -29.14 40.31 63.59
CA GLU A 6 -29.78 40.60 62.30
C GLU A 6 -29.49 39.48 61.28
N LYS A 7 -30.51 39.17 60.48
CA LYS A 7 -30.52 38.14 59.45
C LYS A 7 -29.88 38.68 58.15
N PRO A 8 -28.96 37.97 57.49
CA PRO A 8 -28.34 38.47 56.26
C PRO A 8 -29.30 38.43 55.06
N PRO A 9 -29.14 39.33 54.08
CA PRO A 9 -30.04 39.45 52.93
C PRO A 9 -29.86 38.32 51.91
N SER A 10 -30.99 37.85 51.37
CA SER A 10 -31.08 36.87 50.29
C SER A 10 -30.56 37.47 48.97
N LEU A 11 -29.52 36.85 48.41
CA LEU A 11 -29.00 37.15 47.07
C LEU A 11 -29.84 36.40 46.03
N ASP A 12 -30.88 37.07 45.50
CA ASP A 12 -31.46 36.75 44.21
C ASP A 12 -30.44 37.06 43.11
N ARG A 13 -29.85 36.01 42.53
CA ARG A 13 -29.10 36.13 41.27
C ARG A 13 -29.80 35.31 40.19
N ASN A 14 -30.66 36.00 39.46
CA ASN A 14 -31.08 35.63 38.11
C ASN A 14 -29.86 35.65 37.17
N PHE A 15 -29.15 34.54 37.06
CA PHE A 15 -28.22 34.30 35.96
C PHE A 15 -28.97 33.61 34.82
N SER A 16 -29.58 34.43 33.97
CA SER A 16 -29.97 34.05 32.60
C SER A 16 -28.71 33.92 31.75
N GLY A 17 -27.92 32.87 31.99
CA GLY A 17 -26.86 32.42 31.10
C GLY A 17 -27.40 31.31 30.21
N LYS A 18 -27.90 31.66 29.02
CA LYS A 18 -28.05 30.68 27.95
C LYS A 18 -26.64 30.24 27.55
N GLU A 19 -26.12 29.22 28.22
CA GLU A 19 -25.03 28.41 27.65
C GLU A 19 -25.61 27.71 26.43
N THR A 20 -25.51 28.37 25.28
CA THR A 20 -25.42 27.69 24.00
C THR A 20 -24.23 26.75 24.08
N ILE A 21 -24.52 25.51 24.47
CA ILE A 21 -23.69 24.36 24.13
C ILE A 21 -23.63 24.38 22.60
N HIS A 22 -22.58 25.00 22.06
CA HIS A 22 -22.12 24.68 20.73
C HIS A 22 -21.82 23.19 20.79
N LYS A 23 -22.79 22.38 20.33
CA LYS A 23 -22.52 21.05 19.80
C LYS A 23 -21.43 21.27 18.76
N HIS A 24 -20.18 21.06 19.15
CA HIS A 24 -19.12 20.79 18.20
C HIS A 24 -19.70 19.67 17.33
N SER A 25 -20.05 20.01 16.09
CA SER A 25 -20.53 18.97 15.19
C SER A 25 -19.35 18.04 15.01
N ASP A 26 -19.44 16.85 15.59
CA ASP A 26 -18.73 15.67 15.15
C ASP A 26 -19.22 15.39 13.73
N LYS A 27 -18.80 16.22 12.77
CA LYS A 27 -18.80 15.85 11.37
C LYS A 27 -17.82 14.68 11.31
N PRO A 28 -18.26 13.47 10.93
CA PRO A 28 -17.34 12.37 10.72
C PRO A 28 -16.24 12.88 9.80
N ARG A 29 -14.97 12.78 10.23
CA ARG A 29 -13.84 13.11 9.37
C ARG A 29 -13.99 12.23 8.15
N HIS A 30 -14.36 12.83 7.02
CA HIS A 30 -14.67 12.08 5.80
C HIS A 30 -13.46 11.21 5.48
N PRO A 31 -13.62 9.89 5.27
CA PRO A 31 -12.54 8.97 4.92
C PRO A 31 -11.60 9.55 3.84
N GLY A 32 -12.18 10.20 2.81
CA GLY A 32 -11.43 10.89 1.75
C GLY A 32 -10.43 11.94 2.22
N ASN A 33 -10.70 12.67 3.30
CA ASN A 33 -9.77 13.67 3.83
C ASN A 33 -8.53 13.00 4.44
N ILE A 34 -8.72 11.88 5.14
CA ILE A 34 -7.62 11.14 5.76
C ILE A 34 -6.75 10.49 4.67
N ILE A 35 -7.37 9.80 3.70
CA ILE A 35 -6.62 9.19 2.60
C ILE A 35 -5.91 10.25 1.76
N GLY A 36 -6.54 11.41 1.51
CA GLY A 36 -5.91 12.52 0.80
C GLY A 36 -4.68 13.08 1.52
N ILE A 37 -4.70 13.17 2.86
CA ILE A 37 -3.54 13.56 3.66
C ILE A 37 -2.43 12.51 3.55
N LEU A 38 -2.76 11.22 3.69
CA LEU A 38 -1.79 10.13 3.58
C LEU A 38 -1.12 10.10 2.20
N ARG A 39 -1.91 10.25 1.13
CA ARG A 39 -1.40 10.40 -0.25
C ARG A 39 -0.38 11.53 -0.34
N LYS A 40 -0.74 12.71 0.17
CA LYS A 40 0.14 13.88 0.13
C LYS A 40 1.43 13.67 0.93
N MET A 41 1.37 12.97 2.07
CA MET A 41 2.57 12.62 2.85
C MET A 41 3.51 11.70 2.07
N ILE A 42 2.96 10.79 1.26
CA ILE A 42 3.73 9.89 0.39
C ILE A 42 4.35 10.66 -0.80
N GLU A 43 3.61 11.59 -1.41
CA GLU A 43 4.09 12.34 -2.59
C GLU A 43 5.10 13.45 -2.27
N THR A 44 4.84 14.24 -1.21
CA THR A 44 5.55 15.52 -1.00
C THR A 44 6.92 15.38 -0.35
N THR A 45 7.32 14.15 -0.04
CA THR A 45 8.55 13.82 0.67
C THR A 45 9.68 13.65 -0.34
N ARG A 46 10.56 14.66 -0.41
CA ARG A 46 11.78 14.61 -1.25
C ARG A 46 12.65 13.41 -0.85
N PRO A 47 13.22 12.66 -1.82
CA PRO A 47 13.95 11.42 -1.56
C PRO A 47 15.21 11.61 -0.69
N ASP A 48 15.75 12.83 -0.60
CA ASP A 48 17.11 13.04 -0.07
C ASP A 48 17.20 13.31 1.44
N SER A 49 16.11 13.15 2.20
CA SER A 49 16.12 13.36 3.66
C SER A 49 15.62 12.13 4.42
N VAL A 50 16.38 11.73 5.44
CA VAL A 50 16.02 10.61 6.35
C VAL A 50 14.64 10.84 6.98
N GLN A 51 14.31 12.09 7.29
CA GLN A 51 13.03 12.47 7.86
C GLN A 51 11.87 12.29 6.87
N ASN A 52 12.11 12.46 5.57
CA ASN A 52 11.11 12.26 4.53
C ASN A 52 10.80 10.77 4.33
N SER A 53 11.82 9.90 4.33
CA SER A 53 11.61 8.44 4.30
C SER A 53 10.78 7.96 5.49
N ALA A 54 11.05 8.46 6.70
CA ALA A 54 10.28 8.12 7.89
C ALA A 54 8.79 8.52 7.77
N ILE A 55 8.51 9.70 7.20
CA ILE A 55 7.15 10.18 6.97
C ILE A 55 6.42 9.30 5.94
N LYS A 56 7.07 8.95 4.82
CA LYS A 56 6.49 8.05 3.81
C LYS A 56 6.13 6.69 4.41
N ASN A 57 7.09 6.06 5.09
CA ASN A 57 6.90 4.75 5.69
C ASN A 57 5.84 4.77 6.79
N SER A 58 5.74 5.87 7.55
CA SER A 58 4.65 6.06 8.51
C SER A 58 3.29 6.13 7.80
N ALA A 59 3.18 6.88 6.70
CA ALA A 59 1.94 6.95 5.93
C ALA A 59 1.54 5.60 5.33
N ILE A 60 2.49 4.83 4.79
CA ILE A 60 2.27 3.47 4.28
C ILE A 60 1.81 2.53 5.39
N ASN A 61 2.46 2.56 6.57
CA ASN A 61 2.02 1.77 7.71
C ASN A 61 0.62 2.15 8.18
N TYR A 62 0.27 3.44 8.19
CA TYR A 62 -1.09 3.87 8.48
C TYR A 62 -2.10 3.34 7.46
N LEU A 63 -1.76 3.35 6.17
CA LEU A 63 -2.60 2.74 5.14
C LEU A 63 -2.82 1.25 5.40
N CYS A 64 -1.79 0.53 5.87
CA CYS A 64 -1.90 -0.90 6.20
C CYS A 64 -2.95 -1.16 7.27
N ILE A 65 -3.00 -0.28 8.29
CA ILE A 65 -3.97 -0.38 9.39
C ILE A 65 -5.39 -0.15 8.88
N ILE A 66 -5.58 0.83 8.00
CA ILE A 66 -6.93 1.24 7.59
C ILE A 66 -7.47 0.50 6.36
N ALA A 67 -6.60 -0.16 5.58
CA ALA A 67 -6.97 -0.86 4.33
C ALA A 67 -8.06 -1.93 4.49
N ASP A 68 -8.24 -2.49 5.70
CA ASP A 68 -9.28 -3.48 5.98
C ASP A 68 -10.68 -2.86 6.12
N HIS A 69 -10.80 -1.54 6.24
CA HIS A 69 -12.08 -0.87 6.42
C HIS A 69 -12.78 -0.59 5.08
N GLU A 70 -13.93 -1.22 4.84
CA GLU A 70 -14.66 -1.11 3.57
C GLU A 70 -15.08 0.33 3.21
N ASP A 71 -15.37 1.16 4.23
CA ASP A 71 -15.80 2.55 4.05
C ASP A 71 -14.69 3.46 3.50
N ILE A 72 -13.43 3.02 3.55
CA ILE A 72 -12.30 3.78 3.00
C ILE A 72 -11.97 3.38 1.55
N HIS A 73 -12.44 2.24 1.05
CA HIS A 73 -12.01 1.68 -0.25
C HIS A 73 -12.34 2.60 -1.43
N GLN A 74 -13.56 3.15 -1.46
CA GLN A 74 -13.95 4.14 -2.48
C GLN A 74 -13.12 5.42 -2.38
N ALA A 75 -12.73 5.84 -1.17
CA ALA A 75 -11.85 6.98 -0.99
C ALA A 75 -10.43 6.69 -1.50
N MET A 76 -9.91 5.48 -1.28
CA MET A 76 -8.61 5.04 -1.82
C MET A 76 -8.57 5.11 -3.35
N ILE A 77 -9.64 4.64 -4.01
CA ILE A 77 -9.78 4.75 -5.46
C ILE A 77 -9.90 6.22 -5.88
N GLY A 78 -10.81 6.97 -5.26
CA GLY A 78 -11.11 8.35 -5.64
C GLY A 78 -9.92 9.30 -5.55
N VAL A 79 -8.95 9.02 -4.67
CA VAL A 79 -7.70 9.79 -4.58
C VAL A 79 -6.52 9.15 -5.30
N GLY A 80 -6.70 8.01 -5.98
CA GLY A 80 -5.63 7.36 -6.75
C GLY A 80 -4.47 6.86 -5.89
N ILE A 81 -4.74 6.36 -4.68
CA ILE A 81 -3.65 5.92 -3.79
C ILE A 81 -3.01 4.60 -4.25
N ILE A 82 -3.74 3.77 -4.98
CA ILE A 82 -3.25 2.48 -5.49
C ILE A 82 -2.16 2.71 -6.53
N GLU A 83 -2.40 3.62 -7.47
CA GLU A 83 -1.38 4.05 -8.45
C GLU A 83 -0.11 4.51 -7.74
N LEU A 84 -0.26 5.37 -6.72
CA LEU A 84 0.87 5.89 -5.94
C LEU A 84 1.63 4.79 -5.18
N LEU A 85 0.93 3.82 -4.58
CA LEU A 85 1.55 2.69 -3.90
C LEU A 85 2.33 1.81 -4.88
N LEU A 86 1.81 1.58 -6.09
CA LEU A 86 2.56 0.86 -7.12
C LEU A 86 3.81 1.64 -7.52
N LEU A 87 3.71 2.96 -7.74
CA LEU A 87 4.88 3.81 -8.02
C LEU A 87 5.94 3.81 -6.90
N CYS A 88 5.54 3.60 -5.64
CA CYS A 88 6.49 3.45 -4.53
C CYS A 88 7.43 2.25 -4.67
N LEU A 89 7.14 1.27 -5.53
CA LEU A 89 8.05 0.16 -5.80
C LEU A 89 9.38 0.63 -6.39
N GLU A 90 9.40 1.75 -7.11
CA GLU A 90 10.61 2.36 -7.66
C GLU A 90 11.42 3.15 -6.62
N SER A 91 10.81 3.48 -5.48
CA SER A 91 11.37 4.40 -4.49
C SER A 91 12.25 3.66 -3.49
N THR A 92 13.56 3.94 -3.52
CA THR A 92 14.55 3.28 -2.63
C THR A 92 14.33 3.58 -1.15
N ASP A 93 13.65 4.68 -0.83
CA ASP A 93 13.36 5.20 0.50
C ASP A 93 12.08 4.64 1.15
N VAL A 94 11.41 3.68 0.49
CA VAL A 94 10.24 2.97 1.03
C VAL A 94 10.62 1.58 1.54
N ASP A 95 10.09 1.24 2.72
CA ASP A 95 10.12 -0.10 3.27
C ASP A 95 9.19 -1.00 2.44
N ILE A 96 9.82 -1.86 1.62
CA ILE A 96 9.12 -2.78 0.74
C ILE A 96 8.24 -3.77 1.49
N ARG A 97 8.56 -4.13 2.75
CA ARG A 97 7.74 -5.07 3.53
C ARG A 97 6.42 -4.43 3.94
N ALA A 98 6.47 -3.19 4.42
CA ALA A 98 5.28 -2.42 4.74
C ALA A 98 4.42 -2.20 3.49
N LEU A 99 5.05 -1.83 2.37
CA LEU A 99 4.36 -1.64 1.09
C LEU A 99 3.64 -2.93 0.62
N ASN A 100 4.34 -4.08 0.64
CA ASN A 100 3.73 -5.36 0.26
C ASN A 100 2.56 -5.72 1.16
N SER A 101 2.68 -5.52 2.47
CA SER A 101 1.58 -5.80 3.41
C SER A 101 0.34 -4.95 3.12
N VAL A 102 0.52 -3.68 2.73
CA VAL A 102 -0.60 -2.83 2.27
C VAL A 102 -1.20 -3.38 0.98
N LEU A 103 -0.37 -3.71 0.00
CA LEU A 103 -0.84 -4.18 -1.31
C LEU A 103 -1.57 -5.54 -1.22
N GLU A 104 -1.12 -6.45 -0.36
CA GLU A 104 -1.83 -7.71 -0.07
C GLU A 104 -3.21 -7.45 0.53
N LYS A 105 -3.31 -6.56 1.52
CA LYS A 105 -4.60 -6.17 2.11
C LYS A 105 -5.53 -5.56 1.07
N ILE A 106 -5.02 -4.65 0.24
CA ILE A 106 -5.76 -4.05 -0.88
C ILE A 106 -6.24 -5.14 -1.84
N ALA A 107 -5.39 -6.11 -2.20
CA ALA A 107 -5.76 -7.18 -3.12
C ALA A 107 -6.79 -8.18 -2.54
N SER A 108 -6.93 -8.26 -1.21
CA SER A 108 -8.01 -9.03 -0.59
C SER A 108 -9.41 -8.48 -0.91
N CYS A 109 -9.52 -7.18 -1.18
CA CYS A 109 -10.75 -6.53 -1.62
C CYS A 109 -10.88 -6.56 -3.15
N GLU A 110 -11.97 -7.11 -3.69
CA GLU A 110 -12.22 -7.23 -5.14
C GLU A 110 -12.23 -5.87 -5.86
N LEU A 111 -12.86 -4.86 -5.24
CA LEU A 111 -12.97 -3.51 -5.79
C LEU A 111 -11.57 -2.88 -5.96
N LEU A 112 -10.72 -3.00 -4.95
CA LEU A 112 -9.37 -2.44 -4.98
C LEU A 112 -8.41 -3.28 -5.82
N ARG A 113 -8.59 -4.60 -5.85
CA ARG A 113 -7.88 -5.52 -6.75
C ARG A 113 -8.11 -5.17 -8.21
N SER A 114 -9.36 -4.85 -8.58
CA SER A 114 -9.70 -4.37 -9.92
C SER A 114 -8.93 -3.10 -10.27
N GLU A 115 -8.68 -2.23 -9.29
CA GLU A 115 -7.90 -1.02 -9.49
C GLU A 115 -6.39 -1.31 -9.64
N ILE A 116 -5.84 -2.30 -8.92
CA ILE A 116 -4.47 -2.80 -9.18
C ILE A 116 -4.37 -3.27 -10.63
N MET A 117 -5.35 -4.03 -11.12
CA MET A 117 -5.35 -4.54 -12.50
C MET A 117 -5.41 -3.43 -13.54
N LYS A 118 -6.21 -2.38 -13.32
CA LYS A 118 -6.24 -1.21 -14.22
C LYS A 118 -4.88 -0.51 -14.31
N ASN A 119 -4.11 -0.54 -13.22
CA ASN A 119 -2.76 -0.01 -13.15
C ASN A 119 -1.69 -1.02 -13.62
N GLY A 120 -2.08 -2.11 -14.29
CA GLY A 120 -1.16 -3.13 -14.80
C GLY A 120 -0.06 -2.59 -15.73
N LYS A 121 -0.30 -1.47 -16.42
CA LYS A 121 0.73 -0.78 -17.24
C LYS A 121 1.93 -0.34 -16.41
N ILE A 122 1.71 0.14 -15.18
CA ILE A 122 2.79 0.54 -14.26
C ILE A 122 3.64 -0.68 -13.91
N LEU A 123 3.01 -1.81 -13.61
CA LEU A 123 3.71 -3.07 -13.33
C LEU A 123 4.52 -3.53 -14.55
N ALA A 124 3.94 -3.45 -15.76
CA ALA A 124 4.64 -3.78 -17.01
C ALA A 124 5.87 -2.89 -17.26
N GLU A 125 5.73 -1.57 -17.08
CA GLU A 125 6.84 -0.63 -17.20
C GLU A 125 7.97 -0.96 -16.22
N MET A 126 7.63 -1.29 -14.97
CA MET A 126 8.62 -1.68 -13.96
C MET A 126 9.27 -3.05 -14.24
N LEU A 127 8.53 -4.01 -14.78
CA LEU A 127 9.06 -5.31 -15.25
C LEU A 127 10.00 -5.16 -16.45
N SER A 128 9.88 -4.08 -17.21
CA SER A 128 10.82 -3.73 -18.30
C SER A 128 12.09 -3.03 -17.80
N SER A 129 12.20 -2.76 -16.50
CA SER A 129 13.38 -2.10 -15.94
C SER A 129 14.61 -2.98 -16.06
N GLN A 130 15.75 -2.39 -16.43
CA GLN A 130 17.04 -3.08 -16.38
C GLN A 130 17.71 -2.98 -15.01
N ASP A 131 17.12 -2.25 -14.05
CA ASP A 131 17.64 -2.12 -12.70
C ASP A 131 17.29 -3.38 -11.87
N PRO A 132 18.28 -4.19 -11.46
CA PRO A 132 18.04 -5.43 -10.73
C PRO A 132 17.34 -5.21 -9.38
N VAL A 133 17.56 -4.06 -8.73
CA VAL A 133 16.95 -3.75 -7.44
C VAL A 133 15.47 -3.46 -7.62
N LYS A 134 15.10 -2.70 -8.66
CA LYS A 134 13.69 -2.46 -9.01
C LYS A 134 13.00 -3.75 -9.42
N LEU A 135 13.62 -4.55 -10.29
CA LEU A 135 13.09 -5.85 -10.69
C LEU A 135 12.82 -6.75 -9.47
N LEU A 136 13.78 -6.85 -8.54
CA LEU A 136 13.63 -7.66 -7.34
C LEU A 136 12.43 -7.23 -6.48
N ARG A 137 12.21 -5.92 -6.32
CA ARG A 137 11.10 -5.36 -5.53
C ARG A 137 9.75 -5.62 -6.18
N VAL A 138 9.66 -5.37 -7.48
CA VAL A 138 8.45 -5.63 -8.27
C VAL A 138 8.13 -7.11 -8.20
N ALA A 139 9.13 -7.95 -8.43
CA ALA A 139 8.95 -9.39 -8.41
C ALA A 139 8.48 -9.86 -7.02
N ALA A 140 9.09 -9.41 -5.91
CA ALA A 140 8.65 -9.75 -4.56
C ALA A 140 7.20 -9.31 -4.27
N THR A 141 6.78 -8.18 -4.84
CA THR A 141 5.40 -7.68 -4.75
C THR A 141 4.46 -8.58 -5.54
N LEU A 142 4.81 -8.95 -6.77
CA LEU A 142 4.01 -9.85 -7.59
C LEU A 142 3.85 -11.23 -6.94
N ASP A 143 4.89 -11.75 -6.28
CA ASP A 143 4.82 -12.99 -5.51
C ASP A 143 3.77 -12.92 -4.41
N SER A 144 3.81 -11.83 -3.64
CA SER A 144 2.86 -11.53 -2.56
C SER A 144 1.42 -11.50 -3.09
N LEU A 145 1.22 -10.88 -4.25
CA LEU A 145 -0.09 -10.75 -4.91
C LEU A 145 -0.55 -12.00 -5.67
N SER A 146 0.34 -12.97 -5.93
CA SER A 146 0.08 -14.15 -6.78
C SER A 146 -0.99 -15.10 -6.23
N SER A 147 -1.30 -14.98 -4.93
CA SER A 147 -2.39 -15.68 -4.27
C SER A 147 -3.77 -15.31 -4.86
N HIS A 148 -3.89 -14.13 -5.46
CA HIS A 148 -5.09 -13.65 -6.14
C HIS A 148 -5.08 -14.06 -7.61
N GLY A 149 -5.94 -15.01 -7.99
CA GLY A 149 -5.96 -15.61 -9.33
C GLY A 149 -6.09 -14.61 -10.49
N GLU A 150 -6.87 -13.55 -10.30
CA GLU A 150 -7.08 -12.50 -11.32
C GLU A 150 -5.81 -11.67 -11.56
N ILE A 151 -5.13 -11.25 -10.48
CA ILE A 151 -3.83 -10.56 -10.59
C ILE A 151 -2.80 -11.50 -11.22
N ARG A 152 -2.79 -12.77 -10.81
CA ARG A 152 -1.87 -13.76 -11.37
C ARG A 152 -2.08 -13.92 -12.88
N GLN A 153 -3.32 -14.03 -13.33
CA GLN A 153 -3.65 -14.19 -14.74
C GLN A 153 -3.21 -12.98 -15.56
N ILE A 154 -3.55 -11.77 -15.14
CA ILE A 154 -3.19 -10.57 -15.91
C ILE A 154 -1.67 -10.40 -16.02
N VAL A 155 -0.94 -10.69 -14.95
CA VAL A 155 0.54 -10.64 -14.95
C VAL A 155 1.13 -11.68 -15.90
N GLN A 156 0.57 -12.89 -15.95
CA GLN A 156 1.03 -13.94 -16.90
C GLN A 156 0.75 -13.59 -18.36
N GLU A 157 -0.26 -12.77 -18.63
CA GLU A 157 -0.60 -12.33 -19.97
C GLU A 157 0.31 -11.19 -20.46
N MET A 158 0.95 -10.44 -19.54
CA MET A 158 1.87 -9.33 -19.87
C MET A 158 3.10 -9.84 -20.66
N PRO A 159 3.40 -9.24 -21.83
CA PRO A 159 4.61 -9.56 -22.60
C PRO A 159 5.90 -9.39 -21.79
N GLU A 160 5.95 -8.36 -20.94
CA GLU A 160 7.10 -8.02 -20.11
C GLU A 160 7.41 -9.12 -19.09
N TYR A 161 6.37 -9.76 -18.55
CA TYR A 161 6.53 -10.92 -17.66
C TYR A 161 7.05 -12.15 -18.41
N LYS A 162 6.59 -12.39 -19.64
CA LYS A 162 7.07 -13.49 -20.48
C LYS A 162 8.53 -13.29 -20.86
N ASN A 163 8.88 -12.07 -21.28
CA ASN A 163 10.25 -11.69 -21.58
C ASN A 163 11.13 -11.83 -20.33
N LEU A 164 10.67 -11.37 -19.16
CA LEU A 164 11.39 -11.57 -17.90
C LEU A 164 11.59 -13.07 -17.60
N ALA A 165 10.62 -13.93 -17.91
CA ALA A 165 10.76 -15.37 -17.71
C ALA A 165 11.81 -16.00 -18.63
N GLU A 166 11.93 -15.50 -19.85
CA GLU A 166 12.94 -15.89 -20.83
C GLU A 166 14.32 -15.31 -20.48
N ASP A 167 14.38 -14.02 -20.15
CA ASP A 167 15.58 -13.27 -19.79
C ASP A 167 16.15 -13.68 -18.43
N ALA A 168 15.31 -14.15 -17.51
CA ALA A 168 15.78 -14.79 -16.27
C ALA A 168 16.69 -15.97 -16.57
N LEU A 169 16.61 -16.61 -17.75
CA LEU A 169 17.56 -17.62 -18.20
C LEU A 169 18.89 -17.01 -18.68
N HIS A 170 18.87 -15.77 -19.20
CA HIS A 170 20.04 -15.01 -19.65
C HIS A 170 20.81 -14.32 -18.52
N TYR A 171 20.13 -13.75 -17.52
CA TYR A 171 20.75 -13.16 -16.31
C TYR A 171 21.49 -14.20 -15.44
N LEU A 172 21.35 -15.50 -15.74
CA LEU A 172 22.02 -16.60 -15.06
C LEU A 172 23.43 -16.90 -15.55
N TYR A 173 23.88 -16.29 -16.64
CA TYR A 173 25.24 -16.49 -17.12
C TYR A 173 26.18 -15.57 -16.33
N PRO A 174 26.94 -16.09 -15.34
CA PRO A 174 27.65 -15.27 -14.37
C PRO A 174 28.87 -14.53 -14.96
N HIS A 175 29.16 -14.77 -16.24
CA HIS A 175 30.34 -14.29 -16.93
C HIS A 175 30.25 -12.83 -17.40
N HIS A 176 29.11 -12.16 -17.28
CA HIS A 176 28.93 -10.80 -17.79
C HIS A 176 29.16 -9.67 -16.77
N HIS A 177 29.12 -9.96 -15.46
CA HIS A 177 29.30 -8.92 -14.41
C HIS A 177 30.12 -9.44 -13.21
N PRO A 178 31.46 -9.58 -13.35
CA PRO A 178 32.31 -10.17 -12.31
C PRO A 178 32.38 -9.38 -10.99
N HIS A 179 31.95 -8.10 -10.98
CA HIS A 179 32.00 -7.24 -9.79
C HIS A 179 30.63 -7.04 -9.11
N GLU A 180 29.53 -7.57 -9.67
CA GLU A 180 28.16 -7.41 -9.15
C GLU A 180 27.48 -8.77 -8.88
N HIS A 181 28.32 -9.82 -8.80
CA HIS A 181 27.92 -11.22 -8.84
C HIS A 181 26.89 -11.59 -7.75
N ASP A 182 27.01 -11.07 -6.53
CA ASP A 182 26.10 -11.41 -5.42
C ASP A 182 24.70 -10.80 -5.56
N LEU A 183 24.62 -9.58 -6.09
CA LEU A 183 23.34 -8.89 -6.30
C LEU A 183 22.56 -9.51 -7.46
N TYR A 184 23.25 -9.78 -8.58
CA TYR A 184 22.65 -10.42 -9.75
C TYR A 184 22.27 -11.88 -9.48
N THR A 185 23.06 -12.60 -8.70
CA THR A 185 22.71 -13.97 -8.28
C THR A 185 21.44 -13.96 -7.43
N SER A 186 21.32 -13.03 -6.48
CA SER A 186 20.13 -12.90 -5.62
C SER A 186 18.89 -12.47 -6.41
N ALA A 187 19.03 -11.49 -7.30
CA ALA A 187 17.94 -11.04 -8.17
C ALA A 187 17.48 -12.14 -9.12
N SER A 188 18.41 -12.86 -9.76
CA SER A 188 18.10 -13.96 -10.66
C SER A 188 17.42 -15.13 -9.93
N GLN A 189 17.87 -15.48 -8.71
CA GLN A 189 17.21 -16.50 -7.88
C GLN A 189 15.81 -16.09 -7.43
N ALA A 190 15.62 -14.82 -7.08
CA ALA A 190 14.30 -14.30 -6.72
C ALA A 190 13.36 -14.31 -7.93
N ILE A 191 13.79 -13.79 -9.08
CA ILE A 191 13.02 -13.80 -10.33
C ILE A 191 12.65 -15.26 -10.70
N LYS A 192 13.58 -16.21 -10.59
CA LYS A 192 13.29 -17.65 -10.75
C LYS A 192 12.23 -18.16 -9.79
N SER A 193 12.35 -17.84 -8.51
CA SER A 193 11.41 -18.29 -7.48
C SER A 193 10.00 -17.80 -7.78
N ILE A 194 9.89 -16.61 -8.36
CA ILE A 194 8.62 -15.95 -8.67
C ILE A 194 8.02 -16.53 -9.95
N ILE A 195 8.82 -16.73 -10.99
CA ILE A 195 8.39 -17.47 -12.19
C ILE A 195 7.91 -18.87 -11.80
N TRP A 196 8.66 -19.54 -10.93
CA TRP A 196 8.28 -20.87 -10.44
C TRP A 196 6.99 -20.84 -9.63
N ALA A 197 6.82 -19.91 -8.69
CA ALA A 197 5.61 -19.78 -7.88
C ALA A 197 4.38 -19.56 -8.77
N PHE A 198 4.43 -18.58 -9.68
CA PHE A 198 3.34 -18.28 -10.62
C PHE A 198 2.98 -19.48 -11.51
N ASN A 199 3.97 -20.23 -11.99
CA ASN A 199 3.75 -21.41 -12.83
C ASN A 199 3.26 -22.63 -12.02
N ALA A 200 3.73 -22.83 -10.79
CA ALA A 200 3.37 -23.94 -9.92
C ALA A 200 1.94 -23.84 -9.37
N TYR A 201 1.40 -22.63 -9.19
CA TYR A 201 -0.02 -22.46 -8.84
C TYR A 201 -0.96 -22.92 -9.97
N ASN A 202 -0.52 -22.79 -11.22
CA ASN A 202 -1.29 -23.16 -12.41
C ASN A 202 -1.46 -24.69 -12.56
N THR A 203 -0.44 -25.48 -12.17
CA THR A 203 -0.52 -26.95 -12.20
C THR A 203 -1.42 -27.51 -11.10
N LYS A 204 -1.46 -26.86 -9.92
CA LYS A 204 -2.38 -27.25 -8.83
C LYS A 204 -3.85 -26.93 -9.12
N GLU A 205 -4.15 -25.79 -9.74
CA GLU A 205 -5.54 -25.44 -10.11
C GLU A 205 -6.05 -26.29 -11.27
N LYS A 206 -5.23 -26.55 -12.31
CA LYS A 206 -5.60 -27.49 -13.38
C LYS A 206 -5.84 -28.89 -12.84
N GLY A 207 -4.99 -29.38 -11.92
CA GLY A 207 -5.20 -30.68 -11.27
C GLY A 207 -6.51 -30.82 -10.49
N ARG A 208 -7.05 -29.73 -9.92
CA ARG A 208 -8.36 -29.73 -9.24
C ARG A 208 -9.55 -29.62 -10.20
N ALA A 209 -9.40 -28.92 -11.33
CA ALA A 209 -10.44 -28.77 -12.33
C ALA A 209 -10.77 -30.07 -13.09
N TYR A 210 -9.82 -31.02 -13.18
CA TYR A 210 -10.03 -32.33 -13.81
C TYR A 210 -10.51 -33.44 -12.85
N THR A 211 -10.84 -33.11 -11.59
CA THR A 211 -11.32 -34.07 -10.57
C THR A 211 -12.75 -33.83 -10.10
N LYS A 212 -13.55 -33.07 -10.86
CA LYS A 212 -15.01 -32.95 -10.62
C LYS A 212 -15.80 -33.54 -11.77
#